data_AF-A0ABD3M4R4-F1
#
_entry.id   AF-A0ABD3M4R4-F1
#
_cell.length_a   1.000
_cell.length_b   1.000
_cell.length_c   1.000
_cell.angle_alpha   90.00
_cell.angle_beta   90.00
_cell.angle_gamma   90.00
#
_symmetry.space_group_name_H-M   'P 1'
#
loop_
_entity.id
_entity.type
_entity.pdbx_description
1 polymer ?
#
loop_
_entity_poly.entity_id
_entity_poly.type
_entity_poly.pdbx_seq_one_letter_code
_entity_poly.pdbx_strand_id
1 'polypeptide(L)'
;MSSSSTTNPPPAPAAVVPIGTQITLSSPPDDFHHHFRDGPATSNVLEHVVHQFGRAIVMPNLKPPVTTTQMALEYRERILACLTSSSSSSSSSSHVPPGDAGDDSGCGSISATTTTNNNTFEPLMTLYLTDHTTPDEIYKASATNVIYACKYYPAGATTNSDEGVTDITKLYPTLRAMAEVGMVLCIHSEVSSPSTIDIFDREKEFIERVLIPLVHDMPSSLKIVMEHISTKEAVEYITNSAPSNVAATITCHHLLYNRNALLVSGIKPHYYCLPILKREDHRLALLKAATSGSSKFFLGTDSAPHAIEAKESSCGCAGIYTAHAAIELYAEAFESMGALDKLDGFACHYGADFYGLPRNDNAGRKVVLEKKAWMVPEKYKFGMAMVRPLRAGEEIAWSIFMDTERIANKILEQACQRNQMINPNNDDARVWNYSRPSSRFIMQ
;
A
#
# COMPACT_ATOMS: atom_id res chain seq x y z
N MET A 1 5.00 -51.81 19.04
CA MET A 1 4.27 -50.56 19.33
C MET A 1 4.09 -49.83 18.02
N SER A 2 2.89 -49.88 17.44
CA SER A 2 2.54 -49.21 16.18
C SER A 2 2.28 -47.73 16.45
N SER A 3 3.13 -46.85 15.92
CA SER A 3 2.89 -45.41 15.95
C SER A 3 1.85 -45.03 14.90
N SER A 4 0.62 -44.77 15.34
CA SER A 4 -0.45 -44.22 14.50
C SER A 4 -0.10 -42.79 14.10
N SER A 5 0.26 -42.58 12.83
CA SER A 5 0.33 -41.25 12.22
C SER A 5 -1.09 -40.73 12.02
N THR A 6 -1.58 -39.93 12.96
CA THR A 6 -2.82 -39.17 12.78
C THR A 6 -2.53 -37.99 11.86
N THR A 7 -2.61 -38.21 10.55
CA THR A 7 -2.75 -37.12 9.58
C THR A 7 -4.13 -36.50 9.80
N ASN A 8 -4.18 -35.28 10.34
CA ASN A 8 -5.43 -34.52 10.39
C ASN A 8 -5.98 -34.41 8.96
N PRO A 9 -7.29 -34.67 8.73
CA PRO A 9 -7.89 -34.46 7.42
C PRO A 9 -7.71 -32.99 7.00
N PRO A 10 -7.61 -32.71 5.69
CA PRO A 10 -7.59 -31.34 5.20
C PRO A 10 -8.82 -30.59 5.73
N PRO A 11 -8.71 -29.30 6.07
CA PRO A 11 -9.86 -28.50 6.49
C PRO A 11 -10.96 -28.61 5.44
N ALA A 12 -12.22 -28.67 5.89
CA ALA A 12 -13.36 -28.67 5.00
C ALA A 12 -13.27 -27.46 4.05
N PRO A 13 -13.63 -27.61 2.76
CA PRO A 13 -13.62 -26.48 1.84
C PRO A 13 -14.49 -25.37 2.42
N ALA A 14 -13.95 -24.15 2.48
CA ALA A 14 -14.71 -22.99 2.92
C ALA A 14 -16.01 -22.89 2.12
N ALA A 15 -17.11 -22.57 2.81
CA ALA A 15 -18.40 -22.41 2.15
C ALA A 15 -18.28 -21.34 1.05
N VAL A 16 -18.74 -21.66 -0.16
CA VAL A 16 -18.68 -20.75 -1.31
C VAL A 16 -19.51 -19.50 -0.99
N VAL A 17 -18.89 -18.32 -1.06
CA VAL A 17 -19.59 -17.06 -0.84
C VAL A 17 -20.45 -16.74 -2.09
N PRO A 18 -21.76 -16.52 -1.94
CA PRO A 18 -22.63 -16.21 -3.08
C PRO A 18 -22.21 -14.93 -3.82
N ILE A 19 -22.36 -14.93 -5.15
CA ILE A 19 -22.18 -13.73 -5.98
C ILE A 19 -23.15 -12.64 -5.51
N GLY A 20 -22.67 -11.39 -5.45
CA GLY A 20 -23.43 -10.24 -4.94
C GLY A 20 -23.44 -10.12 -3.41
N THR A 21 -22.80 -11.05 -2.68
CA THR A 21 -22.56 -10.88 -1.24
C THR A 21 -21.73 -9.62 -1.02
N GLN A 22 -22.16 -8.76 -0.10
CA GLN A 22 -21.44 -7.56 0.27
C GLN A 22 -20.89 -7.68 1.69
N ILE A 23 -19.65 -7.24 1.88
CA ILE A 23 -19.05 -7.03 3.19
C ILE A 23 -18.67 -5.56 3.32
N THR A 24 -18.96 -4.97 4.49
CA THR A 24 -18.66 -3.57 4.77
C THR A 24 -17.58 -3.51 5.82
N LEU A 25 -16.47 -2.84 5.49
CA LEU A 25 -15.45 -2.50 6.48
C LEU A 25 -15.96 -1.35 7.37
N SER A 26 -15.69 -1.43 8.66
CA SER A 26 -16.17 -0.51 9.70
C SER A 26 -15.67 0.92 9.46
N SER A 27 -14.44 1.05 8.95
CA SER A 27 -13.81 2.30 8.54
C SER A 27 -12.99 2.09 7.26
N PRO A 28 -12.48 3.16 6.63
CA PRO A 28 -11.45 3.02 5.61
C PRO A 28 -10.23 2.28 6.17
N PRO A 29 -9.74 1.22 5.50
CA PRO A 29 -8.53 0.52 5.90
C PRO A 29 -7.30 1.40 5.75
N ASP A 30 -6.18 0.98 6.35
CA ASP A 30 -4.87 1.63 6.17
C ASP A 30 -3.85 0.65 5.59
N ASP A 31 -2.89 1.16 4.82
CA ASP A 31 -1.79 0.36 4.27
C ASP A 31 -0.48 0.67 4.99
N PHE A 32 -0.05 -0.20 5.91
CA PHE A 32 1.14 0.03 6.72
C PHE A 32 2.47 -0.29 5.99
N HIS A 33 2.44 -0.54 4.67
CA HIS A 33 3.67 -0.71 3.87
C HIS A 33 3.44 -0.38 2.38
N HIS A 34 3.83 0.82 1.94
CA HIS A 34 3.61 1.24 0.54
C HIS A 34 4.79 1.95 -0.11
N HIS A 35 5.04 1.69 -1.39
CA HIS A 35 6.05 2.39 -2.20
C HIS A 35 5.40 3.28 -3.27
N PHE A 36 5.29 4.58 -2.98
CA PHE A 36 4.69 5.56 -3.91
C PHE A 36 5.59 5.97 -5.07
N ARG A 37 6.91 5.73 -4.95
CA ARG A 37 7.93 6.24 -5.89
C ARG A 37 7.92 7.77 -5.93
N ASP A 38 8.39 8.40 -6.99
CA ASP A 38 8.43 9.87 -7.08
C ASP A 38 8.08 10.37 -8.49
N GLY A 39 7.87 11.68 -8.60
CA GLY A 39 7.54 12.35 -9.85
C GLY A 39 6.21 11.90 -10.46
N PRO A 40 6.09 11.84 -11.80
CA PRO A 40 4.83 11.49 -12.47
C PRO A 40 4.27 10.11 -12.10
N ALA A 41 5.12 9.19 -11.65
CA ALA A 41 4.71 7.86 -11.20
C ALA A 41 3.85 7.92 -9.93
N THR A 42 4.14 8.86 -9.02
CA THR A 42 3.41 9.03 -7.75
C THR A 42 1.93 9.21 -7.98
N SER A 43 1.53 10.10 -8.91
CA SER A 43 0.11 10.33 -9.21
C SER A 43 -0.61 9.08 -9.69
N ASN A 44 0.05 8.23 -10.51
CA ASN A 44 -0.57 7.01 -11.03
C ASN A 44 -0.74 5.93 -9.95
N VAL A 45 0.22 5.82 -9.02
CA VAL A 45 0.10 4.89 -7.89
C VAL A 45 -0.97 5.37 -6.91
N LEU A 46 -0.95 6.67 -6.60
CA LEU A 46 -1.85 7.30 -5.65
C LEU A 46 -3.31 7.16 -6.05
N GLU A 47 -3.63 7.25 -7.34
CA GLU A 47 -4.97 7.00 -7.86
C GLU A 47 -5.52 5.67 -7.35
N HIS A 48 -4.75 4.58 -7.33
CA HIS A 48 -5.27 3.31 -6.85
C HIS A 48 -5.36 3.21 -5.32
N VAL A 49 -4.50 3.91 -4.59
CA VAL A 49 -4.44 3.86 -3.13
C VAL A 49 -5.63 4.58 -2.49
N VAL A 50 -5.95 5.81 -2.93
CA VAL A 50 -6.91 6.69 -2.25
C VAL A 50 -8.35 6.19 -2.29
N HIS A 51 -8.68 5.31 -3.25
CA HIS A 51 -10.00 4.68 -3.32
C HIS A 51 -10.19 3.60 -2.25
N GLN A 52 -9.09 3.03 -1.77
CA GLN A 52 -9.06 1.91 -0.84
C GLN A 52 -8.78 2.42 0.57
N PHE A 53 -7.65 3.10 0.74
CA PHE A 53 -7.08 3.35 2.06
C PHE A 53 -7.33 4.78 2.56
N GLY A 54 -7.43 4.92 3.88
CA GLY A 54 -7.43 6.21 4.57
C GLY A 54 -6.02 6.75 4.75
N ARG A 55 -5.09 5.89 5.17
CA ARG A 55 -3.66 6.22 5.33
C ARG A 55 -2.77 5.20 4.67
N ALA A 56 -1.53 5.60 4.42
CA ALA A 56 -0.46 4.64 4.16
C ALA A 56 0.86 5.05 4.77
N ILE A 57 1.62 4.07 5.28
CA ILE A 57 3.04 4.24 5.63
C ILE A 57 3.85 4.32 4.34
N VAL A 58 4.43 5.48 4.09
CA VAL A 58 5.20 5.81 2.89
C VAL A 58 6.64 5.34 3.10
N MET A 59 7.06 4.30 2.37
CA MET A 59 8.41 3.76 2.47
C MET A 59 9.46 4.72 1.86
N PRO A 60 10.68 4.82 2.43
CA PRO A 60 11.59 5.94 2.19
C PRO A 60 12.72 5.66 1.19
N ASN A 61 12.69 4.50 0.50
CA ASN A 61 13.75 4.02 -0.39
C ASN A 61 13.69 4.62 -1.81
N LEU A 62 13.55 5.95 -1.88
CA LEU A 62 13.73 6.71 -3.11
C LEU A 62 15.21 6.68 -3.57
N LYS A 63 15.51 7.31 -4.71
CA LYS A 63 16.87 7.59 -5.16
C LYS A 63 17.08 9.10 -5.28
N PRO A 64 17.83 9.76 -4.38
CA PRO A 64 18.42 9.21 -3.14
C PRO A 64 17.36 8.83 -2.08
N PRO A 65 17.70 7.97 -1.08
CA PRO A 65 16.77 7.60 -0.02
C PRO A 65 16.43 8.79 0.88
N VAL A 66 15.23 8.78 1.46
CA VAL A 66 14.72 9.83 2.36
C VAL A 66 15.32 9.65 3.75
N THR A 67 16.46 10.28 4.02
CA THR A 67 17.26 10.06 5.25
C THR A 67 17.15 11.18 6.27
N THR A 68 16.47 12.28 5.93
CA THR A 68 16.30 13.44 6.81
C THR A 68 14.84 13.89 6.88
N THR A 69 14.50 14.56 7.97
CA THR A 69 13.21 15.18 8.25
C THR A 69 12.81 16.10 7.10
N GLN A 70 13.72 16.94 6.63
CA GLN A 70 13.44 17.87 5.53
C GLN A 70 13.08 17.13 4.24
N MET A 71 13.83 16.07 3.88
CA MET A 71 13.51 15.27 2.70
C MET A 71 12.15 14.59 2.81
N ALA A 72 11.77 14.12 4.02
CA ALA A 72 10.47 13.50 4.26
C ALA A 72 9.32 14.51 4.12
N LEU A 73 9.50 15.73 4.64
CA LEU A 73 8.52 16.81 4.48
C LEU A 73 8.36 17.20 3.00
N GLU A 74 9.46 17.40 2.27
CA GLU A 74 9.40 17.70 0.84
C GLU A 74 8.75 16.58 0.03
N TYR A 75 9.04 15.33 0.38
CA TYR A 75 8.41 14.19 -0.28
C TYR A 75 6.91 14.12 0.00
N ARG A 76 6.51 14.38 1.25
CA ARG A 76 5.10 14.47 1.63
C ARG A 76 4.36 15.54 0.83
N GLU A 77 4.93 16.73 0.69
CA GLU A 77 4.33 17.81 -0.09
C GLU A 77 4.16 17.43 -1.56
N ARG A 78 5.11 16.71 -2.16
CA ARG A 78 4.96 16.17 -3.52
C ARG A 78 3.80 15.16 -3.63
N ILE A 79 3.65 14.26 -2.66
CA ILE A 79 2.52 13.31 -2.63
C ILE A 79 1.18 14.04 -2.48
N LEU A 80 1.10 15.02 -1.59
CA LEU A 80 -0.12 15.80 -1.37
C LEU A 80 -0.48 16.67 -2.59
N ALA A 81 0.51 17.23 -3.28
CA ALA A 81 0.28 17.94 -4.54
C ALA A 81 -0.33 17.03 -5.63
N CYS A 82 -0.02 15.72 -5.62
CA CYS A 82 -0.67 14.75 -6.51
C CYS A 82 -2.18 14.58 -6.18
N LEU A 83 -2.59 14.67 -4.91
CA LEU A 83 -4.00 14.61 -4.50
C LEU A 83 -4.80 15.84 -4.97
N THR A 84 -4.22 17.02 -4.86
CA THR A 84 -4.90 18.25 -5.29
C THR A 84 -4.94 18.35 -6.81
N SER A 85 -3.86 17.93 -7.49
CA SER A 85 -3.81 17.91 -8.96
C SER A 85 -4.78 16.91 -9.57
N SER A 86 -5.06 15.76 -8.95
CA SER A 86 -6.10 14.83 -9.44
C SER A 86 -7.53 15.37 -9.25
N SER A 87 -7.75 16.25 -8.27
CA SER A 87 -9.02 16.99 -8.13
C SER A 87 -9.14 18.20 -9.07
N SER A 88 -8.03 18.76 -9.56
CA SER A 88 -7.99 19.95 -10.43
C SER A 88 -7.53 19.71 -11.87
N SER A 89 -7.08 18.49 -12.22
CA SER A 89 -6.79 18.07 -13.59
C SER A 89 -8.06 17.81 -14.42
N SER A 90 -9.22 18.16 -13.86
CA SER A 90 -10.48 18.45 -14.57
C SER A 90 -10.60 19.92 -15.03
N SER A 91 -9.55 20.75 -14.92
CA SER A 91 -9.52 22.11 -15.47
C SER A 91 -8.17 22.47 -16.11
N SER A 92 -8.11 22.29 -17.43
CA SER A 92 -7.32 23.00 -18.47
C SER A 92 -5.94 23.60 -18.17
N SER A 93 -4.92 23.17 -18.93
CA SER A 93 -3.78 24.02 -19.30
C SER A 93 -4.10 24.79 -20.58
N SER A 94 -4.06 26.12 -20.55
CA SER A 94 -3.91 26.93 -21.76
C SER A 94 -2.86 28.03 -21.54
N HIS A 95 -1.88 28.00 -22.44
CA HIS A 95 -0.92 29.04 -22.77
C HIS A 95 -1.51 30.47 -22.70
N VAL A 96 -0.78 31.42 -22.11
CA VAL A 96 -1.04 32.86 -22.26
C VAL A 96 0.25 33.53 -22.77
N PRO A 97 0.21 34.31 -23.88
CA PRO A 97 1.36 35.07 -24.38
C PRO A 97 1.47 36.45 -23.68
N PRO A 98 2.59 37.19 -23.81
CA PRO A 98 2.85 38.37 -22.99
C PRO A 98 2.19 39.63 -23.55
N GLY A 99 1.75 40.53 -22.66
CA GLY A 99 1.27 41.85 -23.03
C GLY A 99 0.87 42.75 -21.85
N ASP A 100 1.78 43.68 -21.55
CA ASP A 100 1.65 45.05 -21.04
C ASP A 100 1.00 45.44 -19.70
N ALA A 101 1.62 46.50 -19.16
CA ALA A 101 1.54 47.06 -17.82
C ALA A 101 0.26 47.86 -17.50
N GLY A 102 -0.13 47.85 -16.23
CA GLY A 102 -1.11 48.74 -15.64
C GLY A 102 -1.08 48.65 -14.11
N ASP A 103 -0.69 49.75 -13.48
CA ASP A 103 -0.66 50.01 -12.04
C ASP A 103 -2.09 50.20 -11.50
N ASP A 104 -2.49 49.49 -10.43
CA ASP A 104 -3.33 50.08 -9.38
C ASP A 104 -3.33 49.26 -8.07
N SER A 105 -3.44 50.03 -7.01
CA SER A 105 -3.37 49.73 -5.58
C SER A 105 -4.71 49.27 -4.97
N GLY A 106 -4.70 48.33 -4.01
CA GLY A 106 -5.91 48.00 -3.26
C GLY A 106 -5.86 46.78 -2.34
N CYS A 107 -5.78 47.05 -1.04
CA CYS A 107 -5.84 46.12 0.10
C CYS A 107 -7.24 45.49 0.28
N GLY A 108 -7.33 44.20 0.68
CA GLY A 108 -8.51 43.70 1.40
C GLY A 108 -8.86 42.21 1.29
N SER A 109 -8.72 41.51 2.42
CA SER A 109 -9.43 40.29 2.87
C SER A 109 -9.19 38.95 2.14
N ILE A 110 -8.40 38.10 2.82
CA ILE A 110 -8.33 36.65 2.60
C ILE A 110 -9.65 36.05 3.12
N SER A 111 -10.55 35.69 2.20
CA SER A 111 -11.69 34.83 2.50
C SER A 111 -11.22 33.38 2.42
N ALA A 112 -11.19 32.71 3.57
CA ALA A 112 -10.95 31.28 3.68
C ALA A 112 -12.17 30.53 3.14
N THR A 113 -12.21 30.30 1.82
CA THR A 113 -13.16 29.36 1.22
C THR A 113 -12.72 27.96 1.59
N THR A 114 -13.39 27.41 2.60
CA THR A 114 -13.25 26.02 3.04
C THR A 114 -13.86 25.13 1.97
N THR A 115 -13.05 24.71 1.00
CA THR A 115 -13.44 23.66 0.05
C THR A 115 -13.26 22.33 0.77
N THR A 116 -14.37 21.73 1.18
CA THR A 116 -14.43 20.39 1.77
C THR A 116 -14.06 19.34 0.71
N ASN A 117 -12.77 19.05 0.55
CA ASN A 117 -12.29 17.94 -0.26
C ASN A 117 -12.55 16.62 0.49
N ASN A 118 -13.59 15.91 0.08
CA ASN A 118 -14.10 14.65 0.66
C ASN A 118 -13.20 13.41 0.39
N ASN A 119 -11.89 13.59 0.28
CA ASN A 119 -10.92 12.52 0.03
C ASN A 119 -9.64 12.78 0.84
N THR A 120 -9.72 12.68 2.17
CA THR A 120 -8.57 12.92 3.05
C THR A 120 -7.70 11.67 3.16
N PHE A 121 -6.99 11.33 2.09
CA PHE A 121 -5.89 10.37 2.19
C PHE A 121 -4.71 11.03 2.92
N GLU A 122 -4.15 10.34 3.91
CA GLU A 122 -3.02 10.85 4.69
C GLU A 122 -1.75 9.98 4.47
N PRO A 123 -0.69 10.54 3.87
CA PRO A 123 0.61 9.89 3.79
C PRO A 123 1.34 10.00 5.14
N LEU A 124 1.60 8.85 5.77
CA LEU A 124 2.35 8.72 7.01
C LEU A 124 3.83 8.49 6.67
N MET A 125 4.68 9.49 6.88
CA MET A 125 6.04 9.48 6.36
C MET A 125 6.98 8.62 7.20
N THR A 126 8.07 8.19 6.57
CA THR A 126 9.14 7.45 7.23
C THR A 126 10.52 7.99 6.86
N LEU A 127 11.52 7.68 7.69
CA LEU A 127 12.94 7.88 7.35
C LEU A 127 13.61 6.55 7.02
N TYR A 128 14.52 6.59 6.05
CA TYR A 128 15.44 5.51 5.73
C TYR A 128 16.60 5.55 6.73
N LEU A 129 16.81 4.48 7.49
CA LEU A 129 17.95 4.38 8.41
C LEU A 129 19.25 4.09 7.66
N THR A 130 20.29 4.85 7.99
CA THR A 130 21.67 4.64 7.54
C THR A 130 22.58 4.54 8.76
N ASP A 131 23.82 4.08 8.57
CA ASP A 131 24.87 4.09 9.62
C ASP A 131 25.12 5.49 10.23
N HIS A 132 24.63 6.56 9.59
CA HIS A 132 24.81 7.94 10.01
C HIS A 132 23.54 8.60 10.58
N THR A 133 22.41 7.89 10.65
CA THR A 133 21.20 8.45 11.27
C THR A 133 21.43 8.68 12.76
N THR A 134 21.26 9.93 13.21
CA THR A 134 21.54 10.34 14.59
C THR A 134 20.27 10.40 15.45
N PRO A 135 20.39 10.31 16.80
CA PRO A 135 19.29 10.59 17.73
C PRO A 135 18.60 11.94 17.49
N ASP A 136 19.38 13.00 17.22
CA ASP A 136 18.83 14.34 16.95
C ASP A 136 17.90 14.37 15.75
N GLU A 137 18.19 13.55 14.73
CA GLU A 137 17.31 13.44 13.57
C GLU A 137 15.97 12.77 13.93
N ILE A 138 15.97 11.81 14.87
CA ILE A 138 14.75 11.18 15.37
C ILE A 138 13.89 12.17 16.14
N TYR A 139 14.48 12.98 17.02
CA TYR A 139 13.74 14.00 17.76
C TYR A 139 13.15 15.06 16.82
N LYS A 140 13.92 15.52 15.83
CA LYS A 140 13.43 16.45 14.79
C LYS A 140 12.27 15.85 14.01
N ALA A 141 12.40 14.61 13.56
CA ALA A 141 11.38 13.92 12.79
C ALA A 141 10.08 13.75 13.59
N SER A 142 10.19 13.32 14.85
CA SER A 142 9.04 13.16 15.75
C SER A 142 8.29 14.47 15.98
N ALA A 143 9.00 15.60 16.08
CA ALA A 143 8.39 16.91 16.33
C ALA A 143 7.48 17.39 15.18
N THR A 144 7.57 16.77 13.99
CA THR A 144 6.73 17.13 12.84
C THR A 144 5.30 16.59 12.92
N ASN A 145 5.05 15.56 13.73
CA ASN A 145 3.78 14.81 13.78
C ASN A 145 3.32 14.22 12.42
N VAL A 146 4.22 14.11 11.43
CA VAL A 146 3.91 13.47 10.13
C VAL A 146 4.87 12.33 9.78
N ILE A 147 5.98 12.19 10.52
CA ILE A 147 6.95 11.10 10.38
C ILE A 147 6.74 10.12 11.54
N TYR A 148 6.26 8.92 11.23
CA TYR A 148 5.77 7.96 12.22
C TYR A 148 6.70 6.77 12.45
N ALA A 149 7.60 6.50 11.50
CA ALA A 149 8.49 5.37 11.57
C ALA A 149 9.84 5.64 10.92
N CYS A 150 10.81 4.81 11.26
CA CYS A 150 12.04 4.65 10.49
C CYS A 150 12.09 3.23 9.94
N LYS A 151 12.49 3.11 8.67
CA LYS A 151 12.63 1.84 7.96
C LYS A 151 14.10 1.42 7.93
N TYR A 152 14.36 0.27 8.51
CA TYR A 152 15.63 -0.43 8.45
C TYR A 152 15.67 -1.36 7.22
N TYR A 153 16.71 -1.19 6.42
CA TYR A 153 17.12 -2.14 5.39
C TYR A 153 18.57 -2.57 5.68
N PRO A 154 18.85 -3.87 5.79
CA PRO A 154 20.22 -4.37 5.73
C PRO A 154 20.84 -3.94 4.40
N ALA A 155 22.08 -3.43 4.45
CA ALA A 155 22.78 -2.94 3.26
C ALA A 155 22.79 -3.99 2.14
N GLY A 156 22.19 -3.68 0.99
CA GLY A 156 22.11 -4.55 -0.20
C GLY A 156 21.08 -5.68 -0.15
N ALA A 157 20.21 -5.77 0.86
CA ALA A 157 19.20 -6.83 0.95
C ALA A 157 18.08 -6.71 -0.11
N THR A 158 17.72 -5.50 -0.53
CA THR A 158 16.62 -5.24 -1.49
C THR A 158 16.84 -4.00 -2.37
N THR A 159 15.88 -3.66 -3.21
CA THR A 159 15.93 -2.52 -4.14
C THR A 159 16.22 -1.21 -3.41
N ASN A 160 17.27 -0.51 -3.84
CA ASN A 160 17.75 0.78 -3.31
C ASN A 160 18.25 0.71 -1.86
N SER A 161 18.72 -0.47 -1.43
CA SER A 161 19.23 -0.65 -0.06
C SER A 161 20.74 -0.54 0.09
N ASP A 162 21.47 -0.09 -0.95
CA ASP A 162 22.93 -0.01 -0.92
C ASP A 162 23.46 0.95 0.16
N GLU A 163 22.70 2.02 0.45
CA GLU A 163 22.96 2.98 1.54
C GLU A 163 22.38 2.51 2.90
N GLY A 164 21.98 1.23 2.99
CA GLY A 164 21.43 0.60 4.17
C GLY A 164 22.41 0.47 5.34
N VAL A 165 21.92 -0.09 6.42
CA VAL A 165 22.68 -0.24 7.66
C VAL A 165 23.58 -1.46 7.56
N THR A 166 24.87 -1.28 7.89
CA THR A 166 25.86 -2.36 7.82
C THR A 166 25.85 -3.23 9.07
N ASP A 167 25.58 -2.63 10.22
CA ASP A 167 25.46 -3.28 11.52
C ASP A 167 24.45 -2.51 12.37
N ILE A 168 23.36 -3.18 12.75
CA ILE A 168 22.26 -2.56 13.50
C ILE A 168 22.70 -2.08 14.90
N THR A 169 23.76 -2.65 15.47
CA THR A 169 24.25 -2.26 16.80
C THR A 169 24.78 -0.82 16.82
N LYS A 170 25.29 -0.33 15.69
CA LYS A 170 25.70 1.08 15.52
C LYS A 170 24.55 2.05 15.73
N LEU A 171 23.31 1.60 15.48
CA LEU A 171 22.11 2.43 15.62
C LEU A 171 21.49 2.37 17.01
N TYR A 172 22.04 1.63 17.98
CA TYR A 172 21.45 1.53 19.31
C TYR A 172 21.16 2.89 19.97
N PRO A 173 22.01 3.93 19.88
CA PRO A 173 21.65 5.27 20.33
C PRO A 173 20.40 5.82 19.63
N THR A 174 20.33 5.70 18.31
CA THR A 174 19.21 6.15 17.46
C THR A 174 17.92 5.38 17.77
N LEU A 175 18.01 4.06 17.96
CA LEU A 175 16.86 3.22 18.31
C LEU A 175 16.33 3.51 19.71
N ARG A 176 17.20 3.88 20.67
CA ARG A 176 16.75 4.36 21.99
C ARG A 176 16.01 5.70 21.87
N ALA A 177 16.50 6.63 21.05
CA ALA A 177 15.77 7.87 20.78
C ALA A 177 14.40 7.61 20.14
N MET A 178 14.30 6.63 19.23
CA MET A 178 13.01 6.19 18.66
C MET A 178 12.07 5.67 19.76
N ALA A 179 12.60 4.87 20.69
CA ALA A 179 11.85 4.32 21.81
C ALA A 179 11.34 5.40 22.78
N GLU A 180 12.09 6.48 22.96
CA GLU A 180 11.72 7.62 23.83
C GLU A 180 10.56 8.43 23.26
N VAL A 181 10.55 8.64 21.93
CA VAL A 181 9.50 9.42 21.25
C VAL A 181 8.36 8.58 20.70
N GLY A 182 8.41 7.26 20.87
CA GLY A 182 7.39 6.34 20.39
C GLY A 182 7.38 6.10 18.87
N MET A 183 8.48 6.41 18.18
CA MET A 183 8.63 6.19 16.75
C MET A 183 8.84 4.71 16.43
N VAL A 184 8.11 4.20 15.44
CA VAL A 184 8.13 2.76 15.09
C VAL A 184 9.38 2.41 14.28
N LEU A 185 10.00 1.27 14.57
CA LEU A 185 11.03 0.65 13.75
C LEU A 185 10.41 -0.39 12.81
N CYS A 186 10.35 -0.07 11.52
CA CYS A 186 9.97 -1.01 10.46
C CYS A 186 11.21 -1.75 9.96
N ILE A 187 11.17 -3.07 9.84
CA ILE A 187 12.35 -3.88 9.49
C ILE A 187 12.08 -4.75 8.26
N HIS A 188 12.85 -4.53 7.18
CA HIS A 188 12.99 -5.55 6.14
C HIS A 188 13.91 -6.66 6.65
N SER A 189 13.33 -7.81 6.98
CA SER A 189 13.95 -8.80 7.87
C SER A 189 14.66 -9.92 7.12
N GLU A 190 15.60 -9.61 6.22
CA GLU A 190 16.45 -10.60 5.54
C GLU A 190 17.94 -10.26 5.71
N VAL A 191 18.76 -11.23 6.09
CA VAL A 191 20.22 -11.00 6.15
C VAL A 191 20.80 -10.71 4.77
N SER A 192 21.65 -9.69 4.68
CA SER A 192 22.43 -9.42 3.47
C SER A 192 23.69 -10.27 3.45
N SER A 193 23.59 -11.47 2.87
CA SER A 193 24.74 -12.37 2.67
C SER A 193 24.54 -13.23 1.43
N PRO A 194 24.52 -12.61 0.23
CA PRO A 194 24.06 -13.26 -0.98
C PRO A 194 24.92 -14.44 -1.44
N SER A 195 26.16 -14.56 -0.97
CA SER A 195 27.09 -15.63 -1.32
C SER A 195 27.10 -16.82 -0.34
N THR A 196 26.48 -16.70 0.84
CA THR A 196 26.58 -17.71 1.90
C THR A 196 25.25 -18.18 2.47
N ILE A 197 24.18 -17.41 2.30
CA ILE A 197 22.84 -17.76 2.78
C ILE A 197 21.85 -17.74 1.61
N ASP A 198 21.20 -18.89 1.40
CA ASP A 198 20.19 -19.07 0.37
C ASP A 198 19.02 -18.09 0.59
N ILE A 199 18.53 -17.49 -0.49
CA ILE A 199 17.46 -16.49 -0.45
C ILE A 199 16.18 -16.98 0.24
N PHE A 200 15.91 -18.29 0.24
CA PHE A 200 14.75 -18.85 0.92
C PHE A 200 14.92 -18.89 2.46
N ASP A 201 16.16 -18.85 2.98
CA ASP A 201 16.49 -18.98 4.40
C ASP A 201 16.83 -17.63 5.07
N ARG A 202 17.04 -16.56 4.29
CA ARG A 202 17.51 -15.25 4.81
C ARG A 202 16.61 -14.65 5.88
N GLU A 203 15.30 -14.81 5.78
CA GLU A 203 14.36 -14.29 6.78
C GLU A 203 14.49 -15.02 8.11
N LYS A 204 14.60 -16.36 8.07
CA LYS A 204 14.83 -17.18 9.26
C LYS A 204 16.15 -16.79 9.94
N GLU A 205 17.22 -16.70 9.15
CA GLU A 205 18.55 -16.33 9.67
C GLU A 205 18.54 -14.91 10.27
N PHE A 206 17.75 -13.98 9.73
CA PHE A 206 17.60 -12.65 10.30
C PHE A 206 16.90 -12.68 11.67
N ILE A 207 15.84 -13.49 11.81
CA ILE A 207 15.13 -13.63 13.09
C ILE A 207 16.11 -14.06 14.18
N GLU A 208 16.87 -15.12 13.93
CA GLU A 208 17.78 -15.72 14.90
C GLU A 208 18.98 -14.81 15.21
N ARG A 209 19.61 -14.24 14.18
CA ARG A 209 20.90 -13.52 14.33
C ARG A 209 20.75 -12.05 14.67
N VAL A 210 19.61 -11.43 14.32
CA VAL A 210 19.45 -9.97 14.40
C VAL A 210 18.22 -9.60 15.22
N LEU A 211 17.03 -10.10 14.87
CA LEU A 211 15.78 -9.64 15.48
C LEU A 211 15.68 -10.03 16.96
N ILE A 212 15.98 -11.29 17.31
CA ILE A 212 15.91 -11.76 18.70
C ILE A 212 16.91 -10.98 19.60
N PRO A 213 18.21 -10.86 19.24
CA PRO A 213 19.13 -10.02 20.00
C PRO A 213 18.69 -8.56 20.10
N LEU A 214 18.21 -7.96 18.99
CA LEU A 214 17.72 -6.58 18.98
C LEU A 214 16.59 -6.37 19.99
N VAL A 215 15.58 -7.26 19.97
CA VAL A 215 14.42 -7.18 20.87
C VAL A 215 14.83 -7.34 22.33
N HIS A 216 15.84 -8.17 22.61
CA HIS A 216 16.40 -8.33 23.95
C HIS A 216 17.14 -7.08 24.43
N ASP A 217 17.94 -6.46 23.55
CA ASP A 217 18.85 -5.36 23.93
C ASP A 217 18.17 -3.98 23.96
N MET A 218 17.03 -3.83 23.28
CA MET A 218 16.29 -2.56 23.19
C MET A 218 15.24 -2.39 24.29
N PRO A 219 14.93 -1.13 24.70
CA PRO A 219 13.83 -0.87 25.62
C PRO A 219 12.51 -1.41 25.11
N SER A 220 11.65 -1.94 25.99
CA SER A 220 10.33 -2.47 25.63
C SER A 220 9.36 -1.43 25.06
N SER A 221 9.70 -0.13 25.17
CA SER A 221 8.95 0.96 24.53
C SER A 221 9.26 1.10 23.04
N LEU A 222 10.35 0.51 22.52
CA LEU A 222 10.63 0.50 21.09
C LEU A 222 9.62 -0.43 20.40
N LYS A 223 8.72 0.15 19.60
CA LYS A 223 7.78 -0.62 18.78
C LYS A 223 8.48 -1.09 17.51
N ILE A 224 8.37 -2.37 17.20
CA ILE A 224 9.02 -2.99 16.04
C ILE A 224 7.97 -3.66 15.16
N VAL A 225 8.03 -3.39 13.85
CA VAL A 225 7.25 -4.11 12.84
C VAL A 225 8.20 -4.92 11.99
N MET A 226 8.06 -6.25 12.06
CA MET A 226 8.66 -7.16 11.10
C MET A 226 7.85 -7.06 9.81
N GLU A 227 8.37 -6.33 8.83
CA GLU A 227 7.62 -6.05 7.61
C GLU A 227 7.47 -7.31 6.75
N HIS A 228 6.36 -7.36 5.99
CA HIS A 228 6.08 -8.29 4.88
C HIS A 228 6.61 -9.71 5.13
N ILE A 229 6.26 -10.29 6.29
CA ILE A 229 6.76 -11.62 6.68
C ILE A 229 6.37 -12.67 5.64
N SER A 230 7.28 -13.60 5.35
CA SER A 230 7.13 -14.57 4.26
C SER A 230 7.28 -16.02 4.71
N THR A 231 7.72 -16.25 5.95
CA THR A 231 8.06 -17.57 6.48
C THR A 231 7.14 -18.01 7.62
N LYS A 232 7.18 -19.32 7.90
CA LYS A 232 6.44 -19.93 9.01
C LYS A 232 7.13 -19.58 10.33
N GLU A 233 8.46 -19.53 10.29
CA GLU A 233 9.35 -19.16 11.37
C GLU A 233 9.05 -17.75 11.89
N ALA A 234 8.83 -16.78 10.99
CA ALA A 234 8.38 -15.45 11.35
C ALA A 234 7.02 -15.46 12.07
N VAL A 235 6.04 -16.21 11.53
CA VAL A 235 4.72 -16.37 12.16
C VAL A 235 4.85 -16.99 13.56
N GLU A 236 5.64 -18.05 13.70
CA GLU A 236 5.87 -18.73 14.98
C GLU A 236 6.56 -17.82 15.99
N TYR A 237 7.56 -17.05 15.56
CA TYR A 237 8.22 -16.07 16.41
C TYR A 237 7.23 -15.01 16.92
N ILE A 238 6.49 -14.34 16.02
CA ILE A 238 5.54 -13.27 16.39
C ILE A 238 4.43 -13.79 17.33
N THR A 239 3.95 -15.00 17.05
CA THR A 239 2.84 -15.62 17.81
C THR A 239 3.28 -16.11 19.19
N ASN A 240 4.42 -16.80 19.27
CA ASN A 240 4.77 -17.59 20.45
C ASN A 240 5.86 -16.95 21.33
N SER A 241 6.73 -16.12 20.75
CA SER A 241 7.96 -15.67 21.42
C SER A 241 8.09 -14.16 21.52
N ALA A 242 7.62 -13.41 20.52
CA ALA A 242 7.81 -11.97 20.47
C ALA A 242 6.99 -11.26 21.55
N PRO A 243 7.50 -10.20 22.19
CA PRO A 243 6.74 -9.39 23.13
C PRO A 243 5.62 -8.59 22.42
N SER A 244 4.79 -7.88 23.19
CA SER A 244 3.62 -7.15 22.67
C SER A 244 3.97 -5.94 21.81
N ASN A 245 5.17 -5.38 21.97
CA ASN A 245 5.71 -4.27 21.17
C ASN A 245 6.33 -4.73 19.83
N VAL A 246 6.17 -6.01 19.46
CA VAL A 246 6.63 -6.54 18.17
C VAL A 246 5.44 -7.11 17.41
N ALA A 247 5.22 -6.59 16.20
CA ALA A 247 4.15 -6.97 15.30
C ALA A 247 4.69 -7.25 13.89
N ALA A 248 3.81 -7.63 12.95
CA ALA A 248 4.18 -7.88 11.58
C ALA A 248 3.12 -7.42 10.58
N THR A 249 3.58 -6.95 9.42
CA THR A 249 2.72 -6.78 8.24
C THR A 249 2.76 -8.04 7.37
N ILE A 250 1.65 -8.34 6.71
CA ILE A 250 1.56 -9.47 5.76
C ILE A 250 0.96 -8.94 4.46
N THR A 251 1.60 -9.26 3.33
CA THR A 251 1.17 -8.79 2.01
C THR A 251 0.12 -9.71 1.39
N CYS A 252 -0.76 -9.16 0.54
CA CYS A 252 -1.74 -9.96 -0.19
C CYS A 252 -1.10 -11.01 -1.11
N HIS A 253 0.02 -10.69 -1.75
CA HIS A 253 0.70 -11.62 -2.66
C HIS A 253 1.36 -12.79 -1.91
N HIS A 254 1.87 -12.59 -0.70
CA HIS A 254 2.37 -13.68 0.15
C HIS A 254 1.26 -14.54 0.75
N LEU A 255 0.03 -14.03 0.86
CA LEU A 255 -1.14 -14.84 1.23
C LEU A 255 -1.65 -15.69 0.05
N LEU A 256 -1.68 -15.12 -1.15
CA LEU A 256 -2.28 -15.75 -2.33
C LEU A 256 -1.34 -16.75 -3.02
N TYR A 257 -0.02 -16.52 -2.99
CA TYR A 257 0.93 -17.28 -3.80
C TYR A 257 2.05 -17.90 -2.99
N ASN A 258 2.49 -19.08 -3.44
CA ASN A 258 3.76 -19.67 -3.07
C ASN A 258 4.71 -19.59 -4.27
N ARG A 259 5.97 -20.00 -4.08
CA ARG A 259 7.04 -19.88 -5.07
C ARG A 259 6.80 -20.61 -6.40
N ASN A 260 5.83 -21.53 -6.49
CA ASN A 260 5.45 -22.12 -7.76
C ASN A 260 4.87 -21.08 -8.72
N ALA A 261 4.20 -20.05 -8.20
CA ALA A 261 3.71 -18.93 -9.02
C ALA A 261 4.85 -18.25 -9.79
N LEU A 262 6.02 -18.13 -9.15
CA LEU A 262 7.22 -17.55 -9.74
C LEU A 262 7.92 -18.46 -10.76
N LEU A 263 7.92 -19.79 -10.57
CA LEU A 263 8.85 -20.69 -11.26
C LEU A 263 8.21 -21.73 -12.19
N VAL A 264 6.95 -22.13 -11.95
CA VAL A 264 6.30 -23.20 -12.73
C VAL A 264 5.92 -22.68 -14.12
N SER A 265 6.23 -23.48 -15.15
CA SER A 265 5.96 -23.18 -16.57
C SER A 265 6.68 -21.94 -17.12
N GLY A 266 7.77 -21.53 -16.46
CA GLY A 266 8.58 -20.37 -16.82
C GLY A 266 8.75 -19.40 -15.65
N ILE A 267 9.86 -18.66 -15.67
CA ILE A 267 10.13 -17.61 -14.69
C ILE A 267 9.18 -16.44 -14.95
N LYS A 268 8.40 -16.06 -13.94
CA LYS A 268 7.45 -14.94 -14.01
C LYS A 268 7.97 -13.74 -13.21
N PRO A 269 8.72 -12.81 -13.81
CA PRO A 269 9.38 -11.73 -13.06
C PRO A 269 8.40 -10.82 -12.31
N HIS A 270 7.15 -10.70 -12.76
CA HIS A 270 6.11 -9.92 -12.07
C HIS A 270 5.60 -10.54 -10.77
N TYR A 271 6.01 -11.77 -10.46
CA TYR A 271 5.80 -12.44 -9.16
C TYR A 271 7.07 -12.44 -8.30
N TYR A 272 8.17 -11.85 -8.78
CA TYR A 272 9.42 -11.71 -8.03
C TYR A 272 9.39 -10.45 -7.13
N CYS A 273 9.52 -10.67 -5.82
CA CYS A 273 9.64 -9.67 -4.76
C CYS A 273 10.67 -10.12 -3.72
N LEU A 274 10.94 -9.25 -2.74
CA LEU A 274 11.77 -9.54 -1.57
C LEU A 274 10.98 -9.16 -0.32
N PRO A 275 10.83 -10.05 0.67
CA PRO A 275 11.30 -11.43 0.69
C PRO A 275 10.69 -12.27 -0.44
N ILE A 276 11.44 -13.24 -0.96
CA ILE A 276 10.94 -14.05 -2.08
C ILE A 276 9.74 -14.90 -1.65
N LEU A 277 8.77 -15.14 -2.55
CA LEU A 277 7.71 -16.13 -2.32
C LEU A 277 8.32 -17.45 -1.83
N LYS A 278 7.74 -18.05 -0.79
CA LYS A 278 8.27 -19.26 -0.14
C LYS A 278 7.45 -20.51 -0.50
N ARG A 279 7.76 -21.65 0.11
CA ARG A 279 7.00 -22.90 -0.04
C ARG A 279 5.57 -22.77 0.53
N GLU A 280 4.72 -23.72 0.15
CA GLU A 280 3.29 -23.70 0.49
C GLU A 280 3.00 -23.74 2.00
N ASP A 281 3.80 -24.45 2.77
CA ASP A 281 3.68 -24.51 4.23
C ASP A 281 3.89 -23.14 4.89
N HIS A 282 4.79 -22.31 4.37
CA HIS A 282 4.95 -20.93 4.80
C HIS A 282 3.72 -20.09 4.41
N ARG A 283 3.23 -20.19 3.17
CA ARG A 283 2.02 -19.48 2.72
C ARG A 283 0.81 -19.81 3.61
N LEU A 284 0.62 -21.09 3.94
CA LEU A 284 -0.46 -21.54 4.84
C LEU A 284 -0.28 -21.02 6.28
N ALA A 285 0.96 -20.87 6.77
CA ALA A 285 1.21 -20.25 8.06
C ALA A 285 0.83 -18.76 8.06
N LEU A 286 1.16 -18.03 6.99
CA LEU A 286 0.80 -16.63 6.81
C LEU A 286 -0.72 -16.44 6.74
N LEU A 287 -1.43 -17.29 5.98
CA LEU A 287 -2.90 -17.27 5.92
C LEU A 287 -3.52 -17.46 7.30
N LYS A 288 -3.06 -18.45 8.07
CA LYS A 288 -3.51 -18.67 9.45
C LYS A 288 -3.22 -17.47 10.35
N ALA A 289 -2.05 -16.83 10.21
CA ALA A 289 -1.69 -15.66 10.99
C ALA A 289 -2.60 -14.46 10.67
N ALA A 290 -2.75 -14.10 9.40
CA ALA A 290 -3.58 -12.99 8.95
C ALA A 290 -5.06 -13.17 9.35
N THR A 291 -5.56 -14.40 9.34
CA THR A 291 -6.96 -14.74 9.66
C THR A 291 -7.17 -15.14 11.13
N SER A 292 -6.18 -14.96 11.99
CA SER A 292 -6.25 -15.37 13.40
C SER A 292 -7.11 -14.46 14.28
N GLY A 293 -7.28 -13.20 13.88
CA GLY A 293 -7.83 -12.13 14.74
C GLY A 293 -6.85 -11.60 15.79
N SER A 294 -5.57 -11.99 15.73
CA SER A 294 -4.52 -11.43 16.57
C SER A 294 -4.15 -10.01 16.11
N SER A 295 -4.09 -9.07 17.05
CA SER A 295 -3.71 -7.68 16.77
C SER A 295 -2.23 -7.49 16.43
N LYS A 296 -1.42 -8.55 16.46
CA LYS A 296 -0.01 -8.52 16.05
C LYS A 296 0.20 -8.62 14.54
N PHE A 297 -0.83 -8.95 13.77
CA PHE A 297 -0.75 -9.06 12.31
C PHE A 297 -1.70 -8.07 11.67
N PHE A 298 -1.19 -7.23 10.78
CA PHE A 298 -2.01 -6.22 10.09
C PHE A 298 -1.57 -5.98 8.65
N LEU A 299 -2.41 -5.27 7.91
CA LEU A 299 -2.25 -5.05 6.48
C LEU A 299 -1.01 -4.20 6.17
N GLY A 300 -0.15 -4.71 5.30
CA GLY A 300 0.87 -3.92 4.60
C GLY A 300 1.06 -4.50 3.21
N THR A 301 0.77 -3.73 2.16
CA THR A 301 0.70 -4.29 0.81
C THR A 301 2.06 -4.65 0.23
N ASP A 302 3.09 -3.90 0.62
CA ASP A 302 4.37 -3.81 -0.09
C ASP A 302 4.15 -3.65 -1.60
N SER A 303 3.15 -2.83 -1.97
CA SER A 303 2.91 -2.54 -3.37
C SER A 303 4.10 -1.75 -3.93
N ALA A 304 4.89 -2.43 -4.74
CA ALA A 304 6.19 -1.97 -5.21
C ALA A 304 6.22 -1.92 -6.74
N PRO A 305 5.62 -0.91 -7.38
CA PRO A 305 5.55 -0.81 -8.83
C PRO A 305 6.92 -0.57 -9.46
N HIS A 306 7.16 -1.21 -10.59
CA HIS A 306 8.31 -1.00 -11.45
C HIS A 306 7.85 -0.95 -12.90
N ALA A 307 8.56 -0.21 -13.74
CA ALA A 307 8.33 -0.23 -15.19
C ALA A 307 8.46 -1.66 -15.73
N ILE A 308 7.63 -2.03 -16.70
CA ILE A 308 7.65 -3.37 -17.31
C ILE A 308 9.06 -3.73 -17.79
N GLU A 309 9.76 -2.79 -18.42
CA GLU A 309 11.11 -2.97 -18.96
C GLU A 309 12.15 -3.22 -17.86
N ALA A 310 11.93 -2.69 -16.65
CA ALA A 310 12.80 -2.93 -15.50
C ALA A 310 12.57 -4.32 -14.88
N LYS A 311 11.33 -4.84 -14.97
CA LYS A 311 10.96 -6.20 -14.53
C LYS A 311 11.40 -7.27 -15.55
N GLU A 312 11.18 -7.00 -16.84
CA GLU A 312 11.45 -7.89 -17.97
C GLU A 312 12.85 -7.62 -18.55
N SER A 313 13.87 -7.70 -17.68
CA SER A 313 15.28 -7.50 -18.04
C SER A 313 16.14 -8.70 -17.63
N SER A 314 17.44 -8.68 -17.98
CA SER A 314 18.39 -9.70 -17.53
C SER A 314 18.62 -9.72 -16.02
N CYS A 315 18.23 -8.64 -15.31
CA CYS A 315 18.27 -8.53 -13.86
C CYS A 315 17.01 -7.79 -13.37
N GLY A 316 15.88 -8.48 -13.46
CA GLY A 316 14.57 -7.91 -13.16
C GLY A 316 14.45 -7.37 -11.73
N CYS A 317 13.92 -6.15 -11.57
CA CYS A 317 13.71 -5.56 -10.24
C CYS A 317 12.76 -6.40 -9.36
N ALA A 318 13.03 -6.45 -8.06
CA ALA A 318 12.13 -7.05 -7.07
C ALA A 318 11.00 -6.09 -6.71
N GLY A 319 9.75 -6.58 -6.74
CA GLY A 319 8.57 -5.82 -6.35
C GLY A 319 7.32 -6.26 -7.12
N ILE A 320 6.18 -6.33 -6.43
CA ILE A 320 4.89 -6.70 -7.02
C ILE A 320 3.94 -5.50 -6.90
N TYR A 321 3.26 -5.16 -8.01
CA TYR A 321 2.30 -4.05 -8.00
C TYR A 321 0.89 -4.53 -7.65
N THR A 322 0.47 -4.27 -6.41
CA THR A 322 -0.83 -4.70 -5.88
C THR A 322 -1.78 -3.56 -5.54
N ALA A 323 -1.31 -2.30 -5.55
CA ALA A 323 -2.13 -1.14 -5.20
C ALA A 323 -3.44 -1.06 -5.99
N HIS A 324 -3.51 -1.57 -7.22
CA HIS A 324 -4.70 -1.51 -8.07
C HIS A 324 -5.95 -2.23 -7.51
N ALA A 325 -5.77 -3.21 -6.61
CA ALA A 325 -6.87 -4.05 -6.11
C ALA A 325 -6.52 -4.71 -4.75
N ALA A 326 -5.76 -4.01 -3.90
CA ALA A 326 -5.15 -4.61 -2.73
C ALA A 326 -6.19 -5.18 -1.75
N ILE A 327 -7.23 -4.41 -1.42
CA ILE A 327 -8.24 -4.86 -0.45
C ILE A 327 -9.11 -6.01 -1.00
N GLU A 328 -9.37 -6.02 -2.31
CA GLU A 328 -10.03 -7.12 -3.01
C GLU A 328 -9.20 -8.41 -2.97
N LEU A 329 -7.89 -8.32 -3.17
CA LEU A 329 -6.96 -9.45 -3.08
C LEU A 329 -6.87 -10.01 -1.65
N TYR A 330 -6.92 -9.16 -0.62
CA TYR A 330 -7.04 -9.63 0.76
C TYR A 330 -8.40 -10.31 1.01
N ALA A 331 -9.50 -9.81 0.45
CA ALA A 331 -10.80 -10.46 0.57
C ALA A 331 -10.80 -11.88 -0.02
N GLU A 332 -10.15 -12.11 -1.17
CA GLU A 332 -9.95 -13.47 -1.72
C GLU A 332 -9.16 -14.36 -0.73
N ALA A 333 -8.07 -13.86 -0.16
CA ALA A 333 -7.27 -14.61 0.79
C ALA A 333 -8.07 -14.98 2.06
N PHE A 334 -8.83 -14.04 2.62
CA PHE A 334 -9.63 -14.26 3.83
C PHE A 334 -10.84 -15.16 3.56
N GLU A 335 -11.48 -15.02 2.40
CA GLU A 335 -12.54 -15.94 1.93
C GLU A 335 -12.03 -17.37 1.81
N SER A 336 -10.81 -17.58 1.29
CA SER A 336 -10.23 -18.92 1.14
C SER A 336 -10.07 -19.66 2.49
N MET A 337 -10.03 -18.92 3.60
CA MET A 337 -9.97 -19.43 4.96
C MET A 337 -11.34 -19.43 5.66
N GLY A 338 -12.42 -19.01 4.98
CA GLY A 338 -13.74 -18.83 5.58
C GLY A 338 -13.76 -17.77 6.69
N ALA A 339 -12.88 -16.77 6.62
CA ALA A 339 -12.57 -15.84 7.71
C ALA A 339 -12.77 -14.36 7.33
N LEU A 340 -13.72 -14.05 6.43
CA LEU A 340 -14.00 -12.68 5.99
C LEU A 340 -14.35 -11.73 7.15
N ASP A 341 -14.90 -12.27 8.24
CA ASP A 341 -15.19 -11.51 9.48
C ASP A 341 -13.93 -10.97 10.17
N LYS A 342 -12.75 -11.52 9.86
CA LYS A 342 -11.46 -11.07 10.40
C LYS A 342 -10.79 -9.97 9.57
N LEU A 343 -11.24 -9.74 8.34
CA LEU A 343 -10.63 -8.76 7.45
C LEU A 343 -10.68 -7.35 8.03
N ASP A 344 -11.78 -7.01 8.70
CA ASP A 344 -12.00 -5.68 9.29
C ASP A 344 -10.93 -5.31 10.33
N GLY A 345 -10.69 -6.19 11.30
CA GLY A 345 -9.65 -5.95 12.32
C GLY A 345 -8.25 -5.84 11.71
N PHE A 346 -7.92 -6.77 10.80
CA PHE A 346 -6.62 -6.82 10.11
C PHE A 346 -6.33 -5.58 9.26
N ALA A 347 -7.34 -5.06 8.56
CA ALA A 347 -7.19 -3.96 7.60
C ALA A 347 -7.44 -2.57 8.21
N CYS A 348 -8.31 -2.47 9.22
CA CYS A 348 -8.81 -1.18 9.71
C CYS A 348 -8.38 -0.83 11.13
N HIS A 349 -8.05 -1.80 12.00
CA HIS A 349 -7.86 -1.54 13.44
C HIS A 349 -6.43 -1.79 13.90
N TYR A 350 -5.91 -3.00 13.71
CA TYR A 350 -4.74 -3.47 14.44
C TYR A 350 -3.47 -2.66 14.15
N GLY A 351 -3.24 -2.26 12.91
CA GLY A 351 -2.11 -1.40 12.58
C GLY A 351 -2.26 0.01 13.16
N ALA A 352 -3.45 0.61 13.09
CA ALA A 352 -3.68 1.94 13.67
C ALA A 352 -3.42 1.93 15.18
N ASP A 353 -3.94 0.90 15.87
CA ASP A 353 -3.71 0.68 17.30
C ASP A 353 -2.21 0.52 17.61
N PHE A 354 -1.48 -0.29 16.83
CA PHE A 354 -0.04 -0.50 17.03
C PHE A 354 0.77 0.79 16.82
N TYR A 355 0.43 1.58 15.80
CA TYR A 355 1.09 2.86 15.54
C TYR A 355 0.68 3.96 16.53
N GLY A 356 -0.37 3.75 17.33
CA GLY A 356 -0.90 4.76 18.26
C GLY A 356 -1.72 5.84 17.55
N LEU A 357 -2.28 5.51 16.39
CA LEU A 357 -3.10 6.39 15.58
C LEU A 357 -4.59 6.23 15.94
N PRO A 358 -5.41 7.28 15.79
CA PRO A 358 -6.86 7.11 15.89
C PRO A 358 -7.35 6.16 14.79
N ARG A 359 -8.35 5.34 15.08
CA ARG A 359 -9.06 4.56 14.06
C ARG A 359 -9.85 5.50 13.15
N ASN A 360 -10.05 5.10 11.89
CA ASN A 360 -10.74 5.93 10.90
C ASN A 360 -12.29 5.94 11.07
N ASP A 361 -12.82 5.59 12.23
CA ASP A 361 -14.26 5.37 12.48
C ASP A 361 -15.14 6.58 12.13
N ASN A 362 -14.58 7.79 12.22
CA ASN A 362 -15.26 9.05 11.94
C ASN A 362 -14.95 9.64 10.55
N ALA A 363 -14.29 8.88 9.66
CA ALA A 363 -13.85 9.39 8.35
C ALA A 363 -14.99 9.66 7.36
N GLY A 364 -16.25 9.38 7.72
CA GLY A 364 -17.44 9.62 6.87
C GLY A 364 -17.52 8.75 5.59
N ARG A 365 -16.50 7.94 5.32
CA ARG A 365 -16.42 6.99 4.20
C ARG A 365 -16.31 5.57 4.75
N LYS A 366 -17.00 4.62 4.13
CA LYS A 366 -16.77 3.18 4.32
C LYS A 366 -16.34 2.54 3.02
N VAL A 367 -15.62 1.43 3.12
CA VAL A 367 -15.31 0.57 1.97
C VAL A 367 -16.26 -0.61 2.03
N VAL A 368 -17.03 -0.79 0.97
CA VAL A 368 -17.91 -1.95 0.78
C VAL A 368 -17.32 -2.79 -0.34
N LEU A 369 -17.11 -4.08 -0.09
CA LEU A 369 -16.66 -5.04 -1.08
C LEU A 369 -17.83 -5.91 -1.49
N GLU A 370 -17.99 -6.13 -2.79
CA GLU A 370 -18.98 -7.02 -3.36
C GLU A 370 -18.28 -8.23 -3.98
N LYS A 371 -18.82 -9.43 -3.74
CA LYS A 371 -18.44 -10.67 -4.41
C LYS A 371 -18.90 -10.60 -5.85
N LYS A 372 -18.13 -9.84 -6.64
CA LYS A 372 -18.37 -9.56 -8.04
C LYS A 372 -17.01 -9.51 -8.72
N ALA A 373 -16.84 -10.47 -9.61
CA ALA A 373 -15.58 -10.65 -10.25
C ALA A 373 -15.36 -9.63 -11.39
N TRP A 374 -14.10 -9.28 -11.63
CA TRP A 374 -13.73 -8.37 -12.72
C TRP A 374 -12.32 -8.69 -13.26
N MET A 375 -12.12 -8.36 -14.53
CA MET A 375 -10.86 -8.58 -15.23
C MET A 375 -9.86 -7.47 -14.94
N VAL A 376 -8.70 -7.83 -14.41
CA VAL A 376 -7.60 -6.89 -14.15
C VAL A 376 -6.98 -6.46 -15.50
N PRO A 377 -6.86 -5.15 -15.77
CA PRO A 377 -6.15 -4.64 -16.93
C PRO A 377 -4.73 -5.19 -17.06
N GLU A 378 -4.31 -5.45 -18.29
CA GLU A 378 -2.96 -5.95 -18.59
C GLU A 378 -1.83 -5.04 -18.09
N LYS A 379 -2.08 -3.73 -18.05
CA LYS A 379 -1.10 -2.72 -17.69
C LYS A 379 -1.76 -1.41 -17.27
N TYR A 380 -1.07 -0.66 -16.42
CA TYR A 380 -1.43 0.70 -16.02
C TYR A 380 -0.33 1.68 -16.40
N LYS A 381 -0.68 2.96 -16.52
CA LYS A 381 0.30 4.04 -16.69
C LYS A 381 1.19 4.13 -15.45
N PHE A 382 2.47 4.39 -15.64
CA PHE A 382 3.44 4.57 -14.57
C PHE A 382 4.48 5.63 -14.97
N GLY A 383 4.13 6.90 -14.73
CA GLY A 383 4.88 8.04 -15.23
C GLY A 383 4.90 8.07 -16.76
N MET A 384 6.10 7.97 -17.34
CA MET A 384 6.30 7.84 -18.79
C MET A 384 6.34 6.38 -19.27
N ALA A 385 6.34 5.42 -18.35
CA ALA A 385 6.38 3.99 -18.64
C ALA A 385 5.02 3.33 -18.35
N MET A 386 4.98 2.00 -18.47
CA MET A 386 3.85 1.17 -18.07
C MET A 386 4.27 0.26 -16.92
N VAL A 387 3.32 -0.09 -16.05
CA VAL A 387 3.47 -1.10 -15.00
C VAL A 387 2.50 -2.25 -15.23
N ARG A 388 2.96 -3.49 -15.01
CA ARG A 388 2.09 -4.67 -15.02
C ARG A 388 1.61 -4.95 -13.59
N PRO A 389 0.30 -4.94 -13.31
CA PRO A 389 -0.24 -5.30 -12.01
C PRO A 389 -0.10 -6.80 -11.74
N LEU A 390 -0.12 -7.20 -10.46
CA LEU A 390 -0.39 -8.59 -10.10
C LEU A 390 -1.74 -9.01 -10.70
N ARG A 391 -1.84 -10.24 -11.23
CA ARG A 391 -3.03 -10.76 -11.92
C ARG A 391 -3.42 -10.01 -13.20
N ALA A 392 -2.50 -9.29 -13.84
CA ALA A 392 -2.73 -8.69 -15.17
C ALA A 392 -3.34 -9.69 -16.16
N GLY A 393 -4.49 -9.35 -16.74
CA GLY A 393 -5.20 -10.21 -17.69
C GLY A 393 -6.01 -11.35 -17.05
N GLU A 394 -6.06 -11.44 -15.73
CA GLU A 394 -6.81 -12.44 -14.97
C GLU A 394 -8.01 -11.83 -14.24
N GLU A 395 -8.92 -12.68 -13.77
CA GLU A 395 -10.14 -12.28 -13.07
C GLU A 395 -9.96 -12.30 -11.55
N ILE A 396 -10.19 -11.18 -10.85
CA ILE A 396 -10.28 -11.18 -9.39
C ILE A 396 -11.75 -11.24 -8.94
N ALA A 397 -12.02 -11.91 -7.82
CA ALA A 397 -13.37 -12.33 -7.42
C ALA A 397 -14.15 -11.29 -6.61
N TRP A 398 -13.46 -10.28 -6.07
CA TRP A 398 -14.06 -9.19 -5.29
C TRP A 398 -13.84 -7.86 -6.01
N SER A 399 -14.75 -6.92 -5.78
CA SER A 399 -14.66 -5.53 -6.26
C SER A 399 -15.09 -4.58 -5.16
N ILE A 400 -14.49 -3.39 -5.10
CA ILE A 400 -15.09 -2.30 -4.33
C ILE A 400 -16.42 -1.90 -4.93
N PHE A 401 -17.47 -2.04 -4.14
CA PHE A 401 -18.80 -1.61 -4.50
C PHE A 401 -18.81 -0.08 -4.61
N MET A 402 -19.13 0.41 -5.81
CA MET A 402 -19.41 1.81 -6.06
C MET A 402 -20.92 1.97 -6.17
N ASP A 403 -21.53 2.66 -5.23
CA ASP A 403 -22.96 2.97 -5.31
C ASP A 403 -23.25 3.75 -6.60
N THR A 404 -24.43 3.51 -7.16
CA THR A 404 -24.96 4.08 -8.40
C THR A 404 -24.86 5.60 -8.49
N GLU A 405 -24.99 6.34 -7.39
CA GLU A 405 -24.73 7.80 -7.36
C GLU A 405 -23.25 8.15 -7.61
N ARG A 406 -22.33 7.34 -7.09
CA ARG A 406 -20.88 7.50 -7.29
C ARG A 406 -20.48 7.15 -8.71
N ILE A 407 -21.13 6.15 -9.30
CA ILE A 407 -21.00 5.80 -10.73
C ILE A 407 -21.55 6.92 -11.62
N ALA A 408 -22.72 7.48 -11.29
CA ALA A 408 -23.31 8.59 -12.04
C ALA A 408 -22.40 9.83 -12.01
N ASN A 409 -21.82 10.16 -10.85
CA ASN A 409 -20.85 11.25 -10.72
C ASN A 409 -19.56 10.97 -11.50
N LYS A 410 -19.04 9.73 -11.47
CA LYS A 410 -17.84 9.35 -12.26
C LYS A 410 -18.10 9.37 -13.77
N ILE A 411 -19.28 8.96 -14.22
CA ILE A 411 -19.72 9.05 -15.61
C ILE A 411 -19.90 10.53 -16.02
N LEU A 412 -20.47 11.37 -15.16
CA LEU A 412 -20.60 12.81 -15.38
C LEU A 412 -19.24 13.50 -15.47
N GLU A 413 -18.29 13.18 -14.59
CA GLU A 413 -16.92 13.69 -14.63
C GLU A 413 -16.20 13.27 -15.92
N GLN A 414 -16.30 12.00 -16.32
CA GLN A 414 -15.72 11.50 -17.57
C GLN A 414 -16.40 12.08 -18.82
N ALA A 415 -17.71 12.34 -18.78
CA ALA A 415 -18.47 12.98 -19.85
C ALA A 415 -18.15 14.47 -19.98
N CYS A 416 -17.98 15.19 -18.86
CA CYS A 416 -17.52 16.58 -18.84
C CYS A 416 -16.10 16.70 -19.44
N GLN A 417 -15.20 15.78 -19.10
CA GLN A 417 -13.85 15.74 -19.68
C GLN A 417 -13.87 15.45 -21.19
N ARG A 418 -14.80 14.61 -21.68
CA ARG A 418 -14.98 14.36 -23.13
C ARG A 418 -15.59 15.55 -23.87
N ASN A 419 -16.55 16.26 -23.29
CA ASN A 419 -17.19 17.40 -23.94
C ASN A 419 -16.33 18.67 -23.94
N GLN A 420 -15.37 18.81 -23.00
CA GLN A 420 -14.37 19.90 -23.03
C GLN A 420 -13.27 19.71 -24.11
N MET A 421 -13.19 18.54 -24.76
CA MET A 421 -12.32 18.33 -25.93
C MET A 421 -13.00 18.63 -27.28
N ILE A 422 -14.30 18.98 -27.29
CA ILE A 422 -14.99 19.43 -28.50
C ILE A 422 -14.93 20.95 -28.53
N ASN A 423 -13.98 21.47 -29.30
CA ASN A 423 -13.83 22.90 -29.58
C ASN A 423 -15.13 23.44 -30.24
N PRO A 424 -15.82 24.46 -29.69
CA PRO A 424 -17.03 25.01 -30.30
C PRO A 424 -16.77 25.82 -31.58
N ASN A 425 -15.52 26.02 -32.00
CA ASN A 425 -15.17 26.87 -33.14
C ASN A 425 -14.86 26.12 -34.44
N ASN A 426 -15.41 24.92 -34.64
CA ASN A 426 -15.37 24.29 -35.95
C ASN A 426 -16.75 24.40 -36.60
N ASP A 427 -16.94 25.47 -37.36
CA ASP A 427 -18.01 25.59 -38.35
C ASP A 427 -17.82 24.51 -39.41
N ASP A 428 -18.42 23.34 -39.20
CA ASP A 428 -18.92 22.54 -40.32
C ASP A 428 -19.92 21.44 -39.89
N ALA A 429 -21.05 21.45 -40.60
CA ALA A 429 -21.99 20.36 -40.83
C ALA A 429 -23.05 19.96 -39.76
N ARG A 430 -24.25 20.51 -40.01
CA ARG A 430 -25.57 19.83 -40.14
C ARG A 430 -26.18 19.10 -38.93
N VAL A 431 -27.13 19.82 -38.31
CA VAL A 431 -28.50 19.42 -37.91
C VAL A 431 -28.78 17.91 -37.95
N TRP A 432 -28.97 17.30 -36.77
CA TRP A 432 -29.95 16.23 -36.56
C TRP A 432 -30.70 16.45 -35.25
N ASN A 433 -31.96 16.87 -35.38
CA ASN A 433 -32.94 16.95 -34.31
C ASN A 433 -33.27 15.54 -33.79
N TYR A 434 -33.19 15.34 -32.48
CA TYR A 434 -34.03 14.36 -31.80
C TYR A 434 -34.71 14.99 -30.59
N SER A 435 -36.01 15.23 -30.79
CA SER A 435 -36.97 15.73 -29.81
C SER A 435 -37.17 14.72 -28.66
N ARG A 436 -37.17 15.21 -27.42
CA ARG A 436 -37.63 14.45 -26.24
C ARG A 436 -39.16 14.23 -26.32
N PRO A 437 -39.70 13.05 -25.97
CA PRO A 437 -41.12 12.95 -25.65
C PRO A 437 -41.32 13.32 -24.18
N SER A 438 -42.16 14.33 -23.95
CA SER A 438 -42.73 14.67 -22.65
C SER A 438 -43.82 13.66 -22.26
N SER A 439 -43.81 13.28 -20.99
CA SER A 439 -44.88 12.55 -20.32
C SER A 439 -46.09 13.46 -20.03
N ARG A 440 -47.31 13.03 -20.41
CA ARG A 440 -48.50 12.82 -19.53
C ARG A 440 -49.85 12.89 -20.31
N PHE A 441 -50.63 11.82 -20.14
CA PHE A 441 -52.10 11.66 -20.00
C PHE A 441 -53.05 12.36 -21.01
N ILE A 442 -54.07 11.66 -21.57
CA ILE A 442 -55.42 11.50 -20.97
C ILE A 442 -56.19 10.34 -21.66
N MET A 443 -57.07 9.70 -20.87
CA MET A 443 -58.09 8.68 -21.18
C MET A 443 -58.96 8.94 -22.43
N GLN A 444 -59.25 7.87 -23.17
CA GLN A 444 -60.62 7.38 -23.41
C GLN A 444 -60.59 5.88 -23.71
#